data_AF-A0A5C8TRT2-F1
#
_entry.id   AF-A0A5C8TRT2-F1
#
_cell.length_a   1.000
_cell.length_b   1.000
_cell.length_c   1.000
_cell.angle_alpha   90.00
_cell.angle_beta   90.00
_cell.angle_gamma   90.00
#
_symmetry.space_group_name_H-M   'P 1'
#
loop_
_entity.id
_entity.type
_entity.pdbx_description
1 polymer ?
#
loop_
_entity_poly.entity_id
_entity_poly.type
_entity_poly.pdbx_seq_one_letter_code
_entity_poly.pdbx_strand_id
1 'polypeptide(L)' 'MLRIIHHWCQQARMLDALPLLAEGRAILSVALDCGYDSPSAFGAVFRRSFGRPPGAYFRPPPVESVDRG' A
#
# COMPACT_ATOMS: atom_id res chain seq x y z
N MET A 1 0.98 -20.11 19.51
CA MET A 1 2.16 -19.22 19.44
C MET A 1 2.65 -18.91 18.01
N LEU A 2 1.91 -19.29 16.94
CA LEU A 2 2.37 -19.19 15.53
C LEU A 2 1.69 -18.08 14.71
N ARG A 3 1.02 -17.11 15.34
CA ARG A 3 0.31 -16.02 14.63
C ARG A 3 1.12 -14.73 14.49
N ILE A 4 2.17 -14.57 15.30
CA ILE A 4 2.91 -13.32 15.43
C ILE A 4 3.92 -13.18 14.28
N ILE A 5 4.58 -14.28 13.91
CA ILE A 5 5.61 -14.31 12.85
C ILE A 5 5.01 -13.97 11.49
N HIS A 6 3.80 -14.47 11.20
CA HIS A 6 3.10 -14.18 9.95
C HIS A 6 2.79 -12.68 9.79
N HIS A 7 2.37 -12.01 10.87
CA HIS A 7 2.09 -10.58 10.84
C HIS A 7 3.35 -9.75 10.58
N TRP A 8 4.47 -10.10 11.23
CA TRP A 8 5.74 -9.40 11.03
C TRP A 8 6.29 -9.58 9.62
N CYS A 9 6.25 -10.80 9.07
CA CYS A 9 6.65 -11.01 7.67
C CYS A 9 5.72 -10.27 6.70
N GLN A 10 4.42 -10.23 6.98
CA GLN A 10 3.47 -9.48 6.15
C GLN A 10 3.70 -7.96 6.23
N GLN A 11 3.98 -7.42 7.42
CA GLN A 11 4.35 -6.01 7.57
C GLN A 11 5.68 -5.68 6.90
N ALA A 12 6.69 -6.56 7.00
CA ALA A 12 7.98 -6.35 6.33
C ALA A 12 7.81 -6.26 4.81
N ARG A 13 7.05 -7.18 4.19
CA ARG A 13 6.74 -7.12 2.75
C ARG A 13 5.98 -5.85 2.35
N MET A 14 5.11 -5.36 3.24
CA MET A 14 4.37 -4.11 3.01
C MET A 14 5.26 -2.88 3.10
N LEU A 15 6.30 -2.90 3.95
CA LEU A 15 7.29 -1.83 4.03
C LEU A 15 8.18 -1.79 2.78
N ASP A 16 8.56 -2.96 2.25
CA ASP A 16 9.32 -3.06 0.99
C ASP A 16 8.55 -2.50 -0.22
N ALA A 17 7.22 -2.50 -0.17
CA ALA A 17 6.38 -1.92 -1.23
C ALA A 17 6.41 -0.38 -1.27
N LEU A 18 6.70 0.28 -0.15
CA LEU A 18 6.69 1.74 -0.05
C LEU A 18 7.70 2.43 -1.00
N PRO A 19 9.00 2.08 -1.02
CA PRO A 19 9.95 2.71 -1.94
C PRO A 19 9.57 2.48 -3.40
N LEU A 20 9.13 1.27 -3.76
CA LEU A 20 8.72 0.94 -5.13
C LEU A 20 7.52 1.79 -5.59
N LEU A 21 6.54 1.98 -4.71
CA LEU A 21 5.39 2.84 -4.99
C LEU A 21 5.77 4.32 -5.04
N ALA A 22 6.74 4.76 -4.22
CA ALA A 22 7.26 6.13 -4.24
C ALA A 22 8.01 6.44 -5.55
N GLU A 23 8.68 5.45 -6.14
CA GLU A 23 9.29 5.53 -7.47
C GLU A 23 8.25 5.57 -8.62
N GLY A 24 6.96 5.43 -8.31
CA GLY A 24 5.89 5.45 -9.31
C GLY A 24 5.75 4.13 -10.09
N ARG A 25 6.32 3.03 -9.58
CA ARG A 25 6.16 1.69 -10.18
C ARG A 25 4.68 1.31 -10.25
N ALA A 26 4.32 0.57 -11.29
CA ALA A 26 2.95 0.07 -11.45
C ALA A 26 2.55 -0.81 -10.26
N ILE A 27 1.35 -0.59 -9.70
CA ILE A 27 0.82 -1.32 -8.53
C ILE A 27 0.84 -2.84 -8.77
N LEU A 28 0.57 -3.28 -10.00
CA LEU A 28 0.65 -4.69 -10.38
C LEU A 28 2.06 -5.26 -10.20
N SER A 29 3.08 -4.56 -10.70
CA SER A 29 4.48 -4.99 -10.56
C SER A 29 4.89 -5.08 -9.08
N VAL A 30 4.53 -4.07 -8.29
CA VAL A 30 4.81 -4.07 -6.84
C VAL A 30 4.08 -5.21 -6.13
N ALA A 31 2.84 -5.51 -6.50
CA ALA A 31 2.09 -6.63 -5.92
C ALA A 31 2.80 -7.97 -6.19
N LEU A 32 3.25 -8.20 -7.43
CA LEU A 32 3.99 -9.41 -7.80
C LEU A 32 5.32 -9.51 -7.07
N ASP A 33 6.08 -8.41 -6.98
CA ASP A 33 7.37 -8.33 -6.26
C ASP A 33 7.19 -8.66 -4.76
N CYS A 34 6.05 -8.29 -4.16
CA CYS A 34 5.69 -8.62 -2.78
C CYS A 34 5.10 -10.04 -2.60
N GLY A 35 4.93 -10.81 -3.68
CA GLY A 35 4.39 -12.17 -3.67
C GLY A 35 2.86 -12.25 -3.63
N TYR A 36 2.16 -11.25 -4.19
CA TYR A 36 0.71 -11.25 -4.37
C TYR A 36 0.34 -11.48 -5.83
N ASP A 37 -0.55 -12.43 -6.08
CA ASP A 37 -1.03 -12.76 -7.44
C ASP A 37 -2.03 -11.75 -8.01
N SER A 38 -2.45 -10.77 -7.21
CA SER A 38 -3.46 -9.79 -7.61
C SER A 38 -3.22 -8.41 -6.99
N PRO A 39 -3.33 -7.32 -7.79
CA PRO A 39 -3.32 -5.95 -7.30
C PRO A 39 -4.41 -5.68 -6.24
N SER A 40 -5.57 -6.32 -6.36
CA SER A 40 -6.69 -6.13 -5.44
C SER A 40 -6.42 -6.77 -4.08
N ALA A 41 -5.80 -7.97 -4.05
CA ALA A 41 -5.39 -8.62 -2.81
C ALA A 41 -4.31 -7.80 -2.09
N PHE A 42 -3.30 -7.35 -2.84
CA PHE A 42 -2.27 -6.44 -2.34
C PHE A 42 -2.88 -5.14 -1.79
N GLY A 43 -3.74 -4.47 -2.57
CA GLY A 43 -4.38 -3.21 -2.18
C GLY A 43 -5.25 -3.33 -0.93
N ALA A 44 -5.95 -4.46 -0.75
CA ALA A 44 -6.74 -4.72 0.46
C ALA A 44 -5.86 -4.83 1.71
N VAL A 45 -4.74 -5.57 1.62
CA VAL A 45 -3.76 -5.69 2.70
C VAL A 45 -3.07 -4.35 2.98
N PHE A 46 -2.60 -3.68 1.93
CA PHE A 46 -1.93 -2.39 2.03
C PHE A 46 -2.81 -1.36 2.73
N ARG A 47 -4.10 -1.25 2.34
CA ARG A 47 -5.05 -0.35 3.00
C ARG A 47 -5.28 -0.73 4.47
N ARG A 48 -5.32 -2.01 4.81
CA ARG A 48 -5.43 -2.46 6.20
C ARG A 48 -4.19 -2.09 7.02
N SER A 49 -3.01 -2.11 6.40
CA SER A 49 -1.73 -1.78 7.06
C SER A 49 -1.48 -0.28 7.17
N PHE A 50 -1.86 0.52 6.17
CA PHE A 50 -1.47 1.94 6.05
C PHE A 50 -2.67 2.92 5.99
N GLY A 51 -3.90 2.44 6.08
CA GLY A 51 -5.12 3.25 6.10
C GLY A 51 -5.60 3.77 4.75
N ARG A 52 -4.76 3.80 3.70
CA ARG A 52 -5.10 4.27 2.34
C ARG A 52 -4.63 3.27 1.28
N PRO A 53 -5.32 3.15 0.13
CA PRO A 53 -4.87 2.27 -0.95
C PRO A 53 -3.57 2.80 -1.59
N PRO A 54 -2.74 1.92 -2.17
CA PRO A 54 -1.40 2.27 -2.66
C PRO A 54 -1.43 3.41 -3.71
N GLY A 55 -2.40 3.40 -4.63
CA GLY A 55 -2.55 4.44 -5.65
C GLY A 55 -2.99 5.83 -5.13
N ALA A 56 -3.52 5.91 -3.92
CA ALA A 56 -3.89 7.18 -3.27
C ALA A 56 -2.92 7.58 -2.14
N TYR A 57 -1.96 6.70 -1.80
CA TYR A 57 -1.09 6.90 -0.64
C TYR A 57 -0.13 8.08 -0.84
N PHE A 58 0.52 8.14 -2.01
CA PHE A 58 1.41 9.23 -2.41
C PHE A 58 0.71 10.38 -3.15
N ARG A 59 -0.59 10.23 -3.45
CA ARG A 59 -1.36 11.33 -4.03
C ARG A 59 -1.77 12.28 -2.89
N PRO A 60 -1.44 13.58 -2.96
CA PRO A 60 -2.00 14.55 -2.03
C PRO A 60 -3.54 14.44 -2.11
N PRO A 61 -4.26 14.49 -0.97
CA PRO A 61 -5.71 14.59 -1.04
C PRO A 61 -6.06 15.77 -1.97
N PRO A 62 -7.13 15.68 -2.78
CA PRO A 62 -7.61 16.86 -3.49
C PRO A 62 -7.67 17.97 -2.44
N VAL A 63 -6.93 19.05 -2.66
CA VAL A 63 -7.11 20.26 -1.88
C VAL A 63 -8.58 20.59 -2.06
N GLU A 64 -9.39 20.28 -1.05
CA GLU A 64 -10.71 20.85 -0.95
C GLU A 64 -10.43 22.34 -0.91
N SER A 65 -10.69 23.01 -2.03
CA SER A 65 -10.77 24.45 -2.09
C SER A 65 -11.77 24.83 -1.01
N VAL A 66 -11.25 25.19 0.15
CA VAL A 66 -12.01 25.85 1.20
C VAL A 66 -12.34 27.21 0.59
N ASP A 67 -13.36 27.22 -0.25
CA ASP A 67 -14.23 28.36 -0.50
C ASP A 67 -14.92 28.66 0.84
N ARG A 68 -14.12 29.19 1.79
CA ARG A 68 -14.67 30.05 2.84
C ARG A 68 -14.87 31.39 2.17
N GLY A 69 -16.07 31.57 1.64
CA GLY A 69 -16.70 32.89 1.61
C GLY A 69 -16.86 33.47 3.02
#